data_AF-A0A2A2R151-F1
#
_entry.id   AF-A0A2A2R151-F1
#
_cell.length_a   1.000
_cell.length_b   1.000
_cell.length_c   1.000
_cell.angle_alpha   90.00
_cell.angle_beta   90.00
_cell.angle_gamma   90.00
#
_symmetry.space_group_name_H-M   'P 1'
#
loop_
_entity.id
_entity.type
_entity.pdbx_description
1 polymer ?
#
loop_
_entity_poly.entity_id
_entity_poly.type
_entity_poly.pdbx_seq_one_letter_code
_entity_poly.pdbx_strand_id
1 'polypeptide(L)'
;MSAELLSGKLPSAEFSQCPFWFWNDALDEDEIRRQLADFQDHGVEAFVIHPRIGLPDSITWLSPQLFHYMRVAVEEAKRRGM
;
A
#
# COMPACT_ATOMS: atom_id res chain seq x y z
N MET A 1 -31.12 -9.59 -16.35
CA MET A 1 -30.22 -9.93 -15.24
C MET A 1 -30.67 -9.12 -14.04
N SER A 2 -31.39 -9.79 -13.14
CA SER A 2 -32.07 -9.24 -11.97
C SER A 2 -31.06 -8.66 -10.97
N ALA A 3 -31.36 -7.46 -10.49
CA ALA A 3 -30.63 -6.74 -9.46
C ALA A 3 -30.87 -7.37 -8.07
N GLU A 4 -30.30 -8.55 -7.83
CA GLU A 4 -30.29 -9.21 -6.51
C GLU A 4 -29.02 -8.92 -5.69
N LEU A 5 -28.10 -8.11 -6.21
CA LEU A 5 -26.86 -7.77 -5.53
C LEU A 5 -26.99 -6.41 -4.84
N LEU A 6 -27.01 -6.47 -3.51
CA LEU A 6 -26.50 -5.50 -2.52
C LEU A 6 -27.45 -5.40 -1.31
N SER A 7 -27.61 -6.49 -0.57
CA SER A 7 -27.64 -6.35 0.89
C SER A 7 -26.37 -5.58 1.25
N GLY A 8 -26.44 -4.44 1.96
CA GLY A 8 -25.35 -3.47 2.19
C GLY A 8 -24.07 -3.98 2.86
N LYS A 9 -23.43 -5.00 2.30
CA LYS A 9 -22.11 -5.51 2.61
C LYS A 9 -21.15 -4.94 1.59
N LEU A 10 -20.07 -4.34 2.08
CA LEU A 10 -18.91 -4.02 1.25
C LEU A 10 -18.39 -5.32 0.61
N PRO A 11 -17.93 -5.29 -0.65
CA PRO A 11 -17.23 -6.42 -1.27
C PRO A 11 -16.07 -6.91 -0.38
N SER A 12 -15.75 -8.20 -0.44
CA SER A 12 -14.56 -8.75 0.25
C SER A 12 -13.27 -8.12 -0.29
N ALA A 13 -12.20 -8.16 0.51
CA ALA A 13 -10.89 -7.60 0.18
C ALA A 13 -10.33 -8.09 -1.16
N GLU A 14 -10.67 -9.31 -1.60
CA GLU A 14 -10.27 -9.86 -2.90
C GLU A 14 -10.76 -9.03 -4.12
N PHE A 15 -11.81 -8.23 -3.93
CA PHE A 15 -12.36 -7.33 -4.96
C PHE A 15 -11.90 -5.87 -4.78
N SER A 16 -11.01 -5.60 -3.82
CA SER A 16 -10.42 -4.29 -3.63
C SER A 16 -9.59 -3.87 -4.85
N GLN A 17 -9.44 -2.56 -5.03
CA GLN A 17 -8.38 -2.03 -5.89
C GLN A 17 -7.00 -2.47 -5.38
N CYS A 18 -6.04 -2.56 -6.31
CA CYS A 18 -4.63 -2.77 -6.03
C CYS A 18 -3.80 -1.73 -6.79
N PRO A 19 -3.75 -0.47 -6.30
CA PRO A 19 -3.04 0.60 -6.99
C PRO A 19 -1.53 0.40 -6.96
N PHE A 20 -0.87 1.00 -7.96
CA PHE A 20 0.56 1.26 -7.84
C PHE A 20 0.78 2.39 -6.83
N TRP A 21 1.45 2.06 -5.74
CA TRP A 21 1.82 3.03 -4.73
C TRP A 21 3.18 3.63 -5.07
N PHE A 22 3.15 4.85 -5.58
CA PHE A 22 4.35 5.53 -6.05
C PHE A 22 5.19 6.03 -4.89
N TRP A 23 6.46 5.62 -4.87
CA TRP A 23 7.48 6.17 -3.99
C TRP A 23 8.40 7.07 -4.81
N ASN A 24 8.27 8.37 -4.61
CA ASN A 24 8.91 9.41 -5.43
C ASN A 24 9.37 10.63 -4.60
N ASP A 25 9.53 10.45 -3.29
CA ASP A 25 10.08 11.44 -2.36
C ASP A 25 10.80 10.70 -1.21
N ALA A 26 11.33 11.44 -0.24
CA ALA A 26 11.86 10.88 0.99
C ALA A 26 10.86 9.93 1.65
N LEU A 27 11.36 8.75 2.02
CA LEU A 27 10.59 7.73 2.71
C LEU A 27 10.78 7.87 4.21
N ASP A 28 9.70 7.60 4.94
CA ASP A 28 9.64 7.59 6.38
C ASP A 28 8.76 6.43 6.85
N GLU A 29 9.12 5.79 7.96
CA GLU A 29 8.40 4.60 8.44
C GLU A 29 7.00 4.93 8.95
N ASP A 30 6.85 6.04 9.67
CA ASP A 30 5.57 6.44 10.24
C ASP A 30 4.62 6.89 9.14
N GLU A 31 5.13 7.57 8.11
CA GLU A 31 4.34 7.93 6.93
C GLU A 31 3.88 6.70 6.14
N ILE A 32 4.73 5.68 5.97
CA ILE A 32 4.33 4.41 5.36
C ILE A 32 3.17 3.78 6.15
N ARG A 33 3.26 3.73 7.48
CA ARG A 33 2.19 3.17 8.32
C ARG A 33 0.91 4.00 8.27
N ARG A 34 1.04 5.33 8.23
CA ARG A 34 -0.09 6.25 8.09
C ARG A 34 -0.80 6.06 6.76
N GLN A 35 -0.06 5.97 5.65
CA GLN A 35 -0.63 5.76 4.32
C GLN A 35 -1.31 4.40 4.18
N LEU A 36 -0.78 3.34 4.79
CA LEU A 36 -1.46 2.03 4.82
C LEU A 36 -2.76 2.06 5.65
N ALA A 37 -2.81 2.83 6.74
CA ALA A 37 -4.06 3.07 7.45
C ALA A 37 -5.07 3.82 6.57
N ASP A 38 -4.61 4.88 5.90
CA ASP A 38 -5.42 5.71 5.00
C ASP A 38 -5.95 4.89 3.82
N PHE A 39 -5.17 3.96 3.26
CA PHE A 39 -5.62 3.03 2.23
C PHE A 39 -6.82 2.21 2.69
N GLN A 40 -6.73 1.56 3.86
CA GLN A 40 -7.83 0.75 4.38
C GLN A 40 -9.05 1.60 4.77
N ASP A 41 -8.85 2.80 5.33
CA ASP A 41 -9.94 3.74 5.63
C ASP A 41 -10.72 4.15 4.36
N HIS A 42 -10.07 4.06 3.19
CA HIS A 42 -10.67 4.31 1.88
C HIS A 42 -11.01 3.02 1.09
N GLY A 43 -10.94 1.84 1.71
CA GLY A 43 -11.32 0.57 1.09
C GLY A 43 -10.32 0.01 0.09
N VAL A 44 -9.04 0.36 0.21
CA VAL A 44 -7.91 -0.21 -0.53
C VAL A 44 -7.20 -1.23 0.34
N GLU A 45 -7.36 -2.51 0.01
CA GLU A 45 -6.84 -3.66 0.77
C GLU A 45 -5.59 -4.30 0.14
N ALA A 46 -5.11 -3.80 -1.00
CA ALA A 46 -3.91 -4.33 -1.65
C ALA A 46 -3.14 -3.20 -2.35
N PHE A 47 -1.86 -3.40 -2.63
CA PHE A 47 -1.04 -2.42 -3.35
C PHE A 47 0.17 -3.08 -4.03
N VAL A 48 0.73 -2.38 -5.01
CA VAL A 48 2.03 -2.70 -5.60
C VAL A 48 3.00 -1.57 -5.28
N ILE A 49 4.04 -1.85 -4.48
CA ILE A 49 5.11 -0.88 -4.20
C ILE A 49 5.81 -0.54 -5.53
N HIS A 50 5.84 0.74 -5.89
CA HIS A 50 6.33 1.17 -7.19
C HIS A 50 7.26 2.38 -7.08
N PRO A 51 8.55 2.16 -6.78
CA PRO A 51 9.55 3.23 -6.74
C PRO A 51 9.71 3.94 -8.08
N ARG A 52 9.82 5.27 -8.06
CA ARG A 52 9.94 6.15 -9.24
C ARG A 52 11.07 7.15 -9.07
N ILE A 53 11.30 7.93 -10.13
CA ILE A 53 12.16 9.12 -10.06
C ILE A 53 11.64 10.07 -8.96
N GLY A 54 12.56 10.57 -8.12
CA GLY A 54 12.26 11.43 -6.97
C GLY A 54 12.68 10.87 -5.61
N LEU A 55 13.04 9.58 -5.53
CA LEU A 55 13.70 9.04 -4.35
C LEU A 55 15.04 9.77 -4.08
N PRO A 56 15.38 10.06 -2.80
CA PRO A 56 16.66 10.66 -2.45
C PRO A 56 17.84 9.78 -2.87
N ASP A 57 18.99 10.39 -3.18
CA ASP A 57 20.23 9.69 -3.53
C ASP A 57 20.72 8.71 -2.45
N SER A 58 20.32 8.91 -1.19
CA SER A 58 20.61 8.00 -0.08
C SER A 58 19.81 6.69 -0.13
N ILE A 59 18.75 6.61 -0.94
CA ILE A 59 17.89 5.43 -1.13
C ILE A 59 18.07 4.94 -2.57
N THR A 60 19.24 4.34 -2.84
CA THR A 60 19.55 3.84 -4.18
C THR A 60 18.77 2.57 -4.51
N TRP A 61 18.63 2.29 -5.80
CA TRP A 61 17.93 1.11 -6.30
C TRP A 61 18.55 -0.19 -5.75
N LEU A 62 17.70 -1.09 -5.24
CA LEU A 62 18.07 -2.36 -4.59
C LEU A 62 19.04 -2.22 -3.39
N SER A 63 19.10 -1.04 -2.78
CA SER A 63 19.89 -0.82 -1.56
C SER A 63 19.26 -1.49 -0.32
N PRO A 64 20.06 -1.74 0.72
CA PRO A 64 19.53 -2.14 2.03
C PRO A 64 18.48 -1.17 2.57
N GLN A 65 18.64 0.13 2.33
CA GLN A 65 17.70 1.18 2.75
C GLN A 65 16.35 1.04 2.03
N LEU A 66 16.35 0.83 0.72
CA LEU A 66 15.12 0.60 -0.02
C LEU A 66 14.41 -0.67 0.46
N PHE A 67 15.15 -1.76 0.67
CA PHE A 67 14.59 -3.01 1.20
C PHE A 67 14.09 -2.88 2.63
N HIS A 68 14.70 -2.02 3.45
CA HIS A 68 14.20 -1.70 4.79
C HIS A 68 12.79 -1.09 4.71
N TYR A 69 12.59 -0.06 3.89
CA TYR A 69 11.26 0.53 3.71
C TYR A 69 10.24 -0.44 3.11
N MET A 70 10.65 -1.27 2.14
CA MET A 70 9.78 -2.33 1.60
C MET A 70 9.35 -3.31 2.70
N ARG A 71 10.27 -3.71 3.58
CA ARG A 71 9.96 -4.57 4.73
C ARG A 71 8.98 -3.89 5.68
N VAL A 72 9.18 -2.61 5.98
CA VAL A 72 8.27 -1.83 6.83
C VAL A 72 6.84 -1.84 6.27
N ALA A 73 6.67 -1.63 4.96
CA ALA A 73 5.38 -1.67 4.29
C ALA A 73 4.75 -3.08 4.31
N VAL A 74 5.51 -4.12 3.96
CA VAL A 74 5.00 -5.50 3.88
C VAL A 74 4.62 -6.05 5.26
N GLU A 75 5.44 -5.82 6.28
CA GLU A 75 5.12 -6.28 7.65
C GLU A 75 3.91 -5.54 8.23
N GLU A 76 3.75 -4.25 7.91
CA GLU A 76 2.58 -3.48 8.33
C GLU A 76 1.31 -3.95 7.61
N ALA A 77 1.37 -4.17 6.30
CA ALA A 77 0.27 -4.73 5.52
C ALA A 77 -0.17 -6.09 6.07
N LYS A 78 0.79 -6.99 6.33
CA LYS A 78 0.53 -8.28 6.98
C LYS A 78 -0.12 -8.13 8.36
N ARG A 79 0.33 -7.17 9.18
CA ARG A 79 -0.25 -6.88 10.51
C ARG A 79 -1.71 -6.41 10.40
N ARG A 80 -2.05 -5.72 9.30
CA ARG A 80 -3.37 -5.17 9.01
C ARG A 80 -4.33 -6.15 8.32
N GLY A 81 -3.83 -7.29 7.86
CA GLY A 81 -4.62 -8.25 7.10
C GLY A 81 -4.91 -7.80 5.68
N MET A 82 -4.05 -6.94 5.12
CA MET A 82 -3.98 -6.60 3.69
C MET A 82 -3.27 -7.70 2.91
#